data_AF-A0A1B6EAE1-F1
#
_entry.id   AF-A0A1B6EAE1-F1
#
_cell.length_a   1.000
_cell.length_b   1.000
_cell.length_c   1.000
_cell.angle_alpha   90.00
_cell.angle_beta   90.00
_cell.angle_gamma   90.00
#
_symmetry.space_group_name_H-M   'P 1'
#
loop_
_entity.id
_entity.type
_entity.pdbx_description
1 polymer ?
#
loop_
_entity_poly.entity_id
_entity_poly.type
_entity_poly.pdbx_seq_one_letter_code
_entity_poly.pdbx_strand_id
1 'polypeptide(L)'
;RIAVQQCGDPHGEKTATLEKEKKVAEVLSSLCIGEGLVEKALDANKSVHESTGPEGQEILCQETQQLKADWDGLKGLIKDTQNTLAKCLSAWADFNNTREKTKLWIEDFQKKVDAETDDGDTTTPEDLKRCHALLQEVINEKVTVEELNDRCESLMELSACNWVRDETVRWQTAYTSLLTTVQGLVSRVEKNLSDHTEFLKAKNEVATWLQTAHGTVTDCIGSGDLVWAKDKLETIKLVATRMTEGQHLMSGMQDVFSRAVNRTPSDQQEALRESMTSLRNSWDQLTIDLNSVTAQLKALVARWEDFYDSKNKLDQWLTSMEKRLSEQHDTKAELGEMKTLLERYKHIHEEVESRRPDLEHLMEEGEDLGKCAKKDDVYKETKELEKRWEKLNEECKEKRASVEREIQDHSTYQQSLQETEKWLLQISFQLMAHNSLYITNREQT
;
A
#
# COMPACT_ATOMS: atom_id res chain seq x y z
N ARG A 1 -55.24 65.71 24.47
CA ARG A 1 -53.88 65.98 23.96
C ARG A 1 -52.80 65.29 24.81
N ILE A 2 -52.64 65.60 26.09
CA ILE A 2 -51.60 65.01 26.97
C ILE A 2 -51.64 63.47 27.01
N ALA A 3 -52.82 62.87 27.18
CA ALA A 3 -52.98 61.41 27.19
C ALA A 3 -52.55 60.73 25.87
N VAL A 4 -52.76 61.38 24.73
CA VAL A 4 -52.34 60.88 23.40
C VAL A 4 -50.83 61.04 23.22
N GLN A 5 -50.25 62.15 23.69
CA GLN A 5 -48.79 62.35 23.67
C GLN A 5 -48.06 61.33 24.56
N GLN A 6 -48.62 60.97 25.71
CA GLN A 6 -48.08 59.93 26.59
C GLN A 6 -48.12 58.53 25.96
N CYS A 7 -49.07 58.28 25.05
CA CYS A 7 -49.17 57.01 24.31
C CYS A 7 -48.43 57.04 22.97
N GLY A 8 -47.88 58.20 22.57
CA GLY A 8 -47.21 58.38 21.28
C GLY A 8 -45.83 57.73 21.21
N ASP A 9 -45.30 57.32 22.34
CA ASP A 9 -44.07 56.55 22.42
C ASP A 9 -44.37 55.02 22.40
N PRO A 10 -44.03 54.30 21.31
CA PRO A 10 -44.20 52.84 21.21
C PRO A 10 -43.16 52.02 22.01
N HIS A 11 -42.23 52.66 22.73
CA HIS A 11 -41.21 51.94 23.49
C HIS A 11 -41.82 51.00 24.55
N GLY A 12 -41.19 49.85 24.71
CA GLY A 12 -41.56 48.82 25.69
C GLY A 12 -42.18 47.57 25.07
N GLU A 13 -42.64 46.68 25.96
CA GLU A 13 -43.13 45.37 25.58
C GLU A 13 -44.42 45.42 24.75
N LYS A 14 -44.71 44.32 24.05
CA LYS A 14 -45.95 44.13 23.28
C LYS A 14 -47.21 44.39 24.12
N THR A 15 -47.23 43.94 25.38
CA THR A 15 -48.34 44.13 26.33
C THR A 15 -48.57 45.62 26.63
N ALA A 16 -47.50 46.36 26.91
CA ALA A 16 -47.57 47.81 27.13
C ALA A 16 -48.01 48.57 25.86
N THR A 17 -47.57 48.12 24.68
CA THR A 17 -47.97 48.71 23.39
C THR A 17 -49.45 48.47 23.09
N LEU A 18 -49.98 47.27 23.40
CA LEU A 18 -51.41 46.95 23.31
C LEU A 18 -52.27 47.78 24.26
N GLU A 19 -51.80 48.02 25.49
CA GLU A 19 -52.50 48.89 26.44
C GLU A 19 -52.54 50.34 25.96
N LYS A 20 -51.44 50.85 25.39
CA LYS A 20 -51.37 52.18 24.77
C LYS A 20 -52.31 52.28 23.57
N GLU A 21 -52.37 51.26 22.70
CA GLU A 21 -53.29 51.21 21.57
C GLU A 21 -54.76 51.24 22.03
N LYS A 22 -55.11 50.46 23.04
CA LYS A 22 -56.45 50.44 23.63
C LYS A 22 -56.85 51.82 24.18
N LYS A 23 -55.93 52.50 24.89
CA LYS A 23 -56.16 53.87 25.39
C LYS A 23 -56.36 54.88 24.26
N VAL A 24 -55.59 54.78 23.16
CA VAL A 24 -55.77 55.65 21.97
C VAL A 24 -57.10 55.36 21.27
N ALA A 25 -57.53 54.09 21.21
CA ALA A 25 -58.85 53.70 20.69
C ALA A 25 -60.02 54.21 21.55
N GLU A 26 -59.86 54.21 22.87
CA GLU A 26 -60.83 54.82 23.80
C GLU A 26 -60.93 56.34 23.55
N VAL A 27 -59.80 57.04 23.41
CA VAL A 27 -59.79 58.48 23.07
C VAL A 27 -60.43 58.75 21.70
N LEU A 28 -60.20 57.89 20.70
CA LEU A 28 -60.86 57.97 19.40
C LEU A 28 -62.39 57.85 19.50
N SER A 29 -62.91 56.95 20.33
CA SER A 29 -64.35 56.82 20.51
C SER A 29 -64.99 58.05 21.17
N SER A 30 -64.24 58.76 22.01
CA SER A 30 -64.66 60.04 22.60
C SER A 30 -64.56 61.24 21.65
N LEU A 31 -63.92 61.08 20.48
CA LEU A 31 -63.65 62.16 19.53
C LEU A 31 -64.95 62.75 18.94
N CYS A 32 -65.98 61.93 18.72
CA CYS A 32 -67.29 62.39 18.24
C CYS A 32 -67.96 63.38 19.22
N ILE A 33 -67.74 63.21 20.51
CA ILE A 33 -68.24 64.12 21.54
C ILE A 33 -67.48 65.45 21.47
N GLY A 34 -66.16 65.38 21.32
CA GLY A 34 -65.31 66.56 21.15
C GLY A 34 -65.62 67.35 19.88
N GLU A 35 -65.90 66.68 18.76
CA GLU A 35 -66.29 67.31 17.50
C GLU A 35 -67.60 68.10 17.66
N GLY A 36 -68.61 67.52 18.32
CA GLY A 36 -69.85 68.21 18.63
C GLY A 36 -69.71 69.38 19.62
N LEU A 37 -68.71 69.36 20.51
CA LEU A 37 -68.42 70.49 21.41
C LEU A 37 -67.68 71.63 20.68
N VAL A 38 -66.75 71.30 19.79
CA VAL A 38 -66.06 72.29 18.94
C VAL A 38 -67.07 72.95 17.99
N GLU A 39 -67.95 72.17 17.35
CA GLU A 39 -69.00 72.73 16.47
C GLU A 39 -69.94 73.68 17.22
N LYS A 40 -70.39 73.32 18.43
CA LYS A 40 -71.19 74.19 19.31
C LYS A 40 -70.45 75.47 19.72
N ALA A 41 -69.15 75.38 20.02
CA ALA A 41 -68.33 76.54 20.36
C ALA A 41 -68.16 77.48 19.15
N LEU A 42 -68.02 76.92 17.94
CA LEU A 42 -67.97 77.68 16.70
C LEU A 42 -69.28 78.40 16.39
N ASP A 43 -70.42 77.76 16.61
CA ASP A 43 -71.75 78.36 16.39
C ASP A 43 -72.10 79.42 17.44
N ALA A 44 -71.72 79.19 18.70
CA ALA A 44 -71.82 80.20 19.75
C ALA A 44 -70.94 81.41 19.42
N ASN A 45 -69.72 81.19 18.91
CA ASN A 45 -68.85 82.28 18.51
C ASN A 45 -69.39 83.10 17.34
N LYS A 46 -70.00 82.47 16.32
CA LYS A 46 -70.70 83.18 15.23
C LYS A 46 -71.78 84.12 15.78
N SER A 47 -72.53 83.65 16.78
CA SER A 47 -73.62 84.42 17.41
C SER A 47 -73.10 85.61 18.22
N VAL A 48 -71.97 85.46 18.92
CA VAL A 48 -71.34 86.54 19.71
C VAL A 48 -70.58 87.53 18.83
N HIS A 49 -70.02 87.06 17.71
CA HIS A 49 -69.34 87.89 16.71
C HIS A 49 -70.27 88.97 16.13
N GLU A 50 -71.56 88.66 15.91
CA GLU A 50 -72.56 89.61 15.41
C GLU A 50 -72.90 90.74 16.40
N SER A 51 -72.59 90.57 17.69
CA SER A 51 -72.94 91.52 18.77
C SER A 51 -71.74 92.23 19.41
N THR A 52 -70.52 92.01 18.90
CA THR A 52 -69.25 92.49 19.48
C THR A 52 -68.59 93.56 18.59
N GLY A 53 -67.86 94.52 19.19
CA GLY A 53 -67.10 95.55 18.45
C GLY A 53 -65.90 95.00 17.65
N PRO A 54 -65.31 95.79 16.74
CA PRO A 54 -64.32 95.31 15.76
C PRO A 54 -63.06 94.67 16.36
N GLU A 55 -62.55 95.21 17.47
CA GLU A 55 -61.38 94.66 18.18
C GLU A 55 -61.69 93.31 18.86
N GLY A 56 -62.91 93.14 19.37
CA GLY A 56 -63.37 91.86 19.92
C GLY A 56 -63.70 90.82 18.85
N GLN A 57 -64.20 91.23 17.67
CA GLN A 57 -64.39 90.35 16.52
C GLN A 57 -63.08 89.73 16.04
N GLU A 58 -61.99 90.52 15.99
CA GLU A 58 -60.66 90.03 15.63
C GLU A 58 -60.14 88.98 16.62
N ILE A 59 -60.29 89.22 17.93
CA ILE A 59 -59.92 88.26 19.00
C ILE A 59 -60.73 86.97 18.88
N LEU A 60 -62.05 87.07 18.72
CA LEU A 60 -62.94 85.91 18.56
C LEU A 60 -62.63 85.10 17.28
N CYS A 61 -62.24 85.77 16.18
CA CYS A 61 -61.75 85.10 14.98
C CYS A 61 -60.45 84.34 15.23
N GLN A 62 -59.49 84.94 15.93
CA GLN A 62 -58.22 84.30 16.29
C GLN A 62 -58.45 83.09 17.21
N GLU A 63 -59.30 83.21 18.24
CA GLU A 63 -59.63 82.11 19.16
C GLU A 63 -60.32 80.93 18.45
N THR A 64 -61.20 81.20 17.49
CA THR A 64 -61.83 80.16 16.67
C THR A 64 -60.87 79.49 15.69
N GLN A 65 -59.98 80.26 15.07
CA GLN A 65 -58.93 79.70 14.22
C GLN A 65 -57.97 78.83 15.03
N GLN A 66 -57.58 79.29 16.23
CA GLN A 66 -56.75 78.54 17.16
C GLN A 66 -57.43 77.25 17.63
N LEU A 67 -58.71 77.30 18.02
CA LEU A 67 -59.47 76.12 18.43
C LEU A 67 -59.58 75.08 17.30
N LYS A 68 -59.85 75.53 16.06
CA LYS A 68 -59.88 74.63 14.89
C LYS A 68 -58.49 74.02 14.62
N ALA A 69 -57.43 74.82 14.65
CA ALA A 69 -56.07 74.35 14.44
C ALA A 69 -55.63 73.34 15.52
N ASP A 70 -55.96 73.58 16.78
CA ASP A 70 -55.68 72.65 17.89
C ASP A 70 -56.51 71.36 17.79
N TRP A 71 -57.76 71.44 17.33
CA TRP A 71 -58.61 70.27 17.09
C TRP A 71 -58.12 69.41 15.92
N ASP A 72 -57.78 70.04 14.79
CA ASP A 72 -57.21 69.36 13.63
C ASP A 72 -55.82 68.78 13.95
N GLY A 73 -55.00 69.51 14.71
CA GLY A 73 -53.72 69.03 15.23
C GLY A 73 -53.88 67.83 16.17
N LEU A 74 -54.91 67.81 17.03
CA LEU A 74 -55.21 66.66 17.90
C LEU A 74 -55.65 65.44 17.08
N LYS A 75 -56.51 65.62 16.07
CA LYS A 75 -56.91 64.54 15.15
C LYS A 75 -55.72 63.95 14.39
N GLY A 76 -54.83 64.81 13.88
CA GLY A 76 -53.57 64.40 13.25
C GLY A 76 -52.70 63.58 14.20
N LEU A 77 -52.46 64.11 15.41
CA LEU A 77 -51.67 63.43 16.43
C LEU A 77 -52.23 62.05 16.82
N ILE A 78 -53.55 61.94 16.99
CA ILE A 78 -54.19 60.65 17.31
C ILE A 78 -53.99 59.64 16.17
N LYS A 79 -54.15 60.07 14.91
CA LYS A 79 -53.95 59.21 13.75
C LYS A 79 -52.49 58.76 13.61
N ASP A 80 -51.55 59.67 13.82
CA ASP A 80 -50.11 59.37 13.75
C ASP A 80 -49.67 58.42 14.87
N THR A 81 -50.16 58.63 16.10
CA THR A 81 -49.89 57.74 17.23
C THR A 81 -50.53 56.36 17.04
N GLN A 82 -51.76 56.28 16.53
CA GLN A 82 -52.41 55.01 16.17
C GLN A 82 -51.62 54.25 15.10
N ASN A 83 -51.21 54.92 14.03
CA ASN A 83 -50.41 54.32 12.96
C ASN A 83 -49.06 53.80 13.49
N THR A 84 -48.42 54.55 14.39
CA THR A 84 -47.13 54.17 14.98
C THR A 84 -47.26 52.95 15.88
N LEU A 85 -48.28 52.92 16.75
CA LEU A 85 -48.56 51.76 17.61
C LEU A 85 -48.95 50.52 16.79
N ALA A 86 -49.80 50.67 15.77
CA ALA A 86 -50.19 49.58 14.88
C ALA A 86 -48.99 48.98 14.13
N LYS A 87 -48.07 49.83 13.63
CA LYS A 87 -46.81 49.38 13.02
C LYS A 87 -45.93 48.61 14.00
N CYS A 88 -45.77 49.12 15.23
CA CYS A 88 -45.02 48.43 16.28
C CYS A 88 -45.63 47.06 16.63
N LEU A 89 -46.96 46.97 16.74
CA LEU A 89 -47.64 45.70 17.01
C LEU A 89 -47.54 44.69 15.86
N SER A 90 -47.57 45.17 14.61
CA SER A 90 -47.30 44.33 13.44
C SER A 90 -45.86 43.81 13.46
N ALA A 91 -44.87 44.67 13.75
CA ALA A 91 -43.47 44.25 13.87
C ALA A 91 -43.27 43.22 14.99
N TRP A 92 -43.96 43.38 16.13
CA TRP A 92 -43.99 42.38 17.20
C TRP A 92 -44.60 41.05 16.75
N ALA A 93 -45.65 41.08 15.92
CA ALA A 93 -46.27 39.87 15.40
C ALA A 93 -45.34 39.13 14.42
N ASP A 94 -44.72 39.87 13.50
CA ASP A 94 -43.78 39.34 12.51
C ASP A 94 -42.56 38.71 13.20
N PHE A 95 -41.94 39.42 14.15
CA PHE A 95 -40.80 38.90 14.92
C PHE A 95 -41.13 37.64 15.70
N ASN A 96 -42.27 37.59 16.40
CA ASN A 96 -42.63 36.40 17.18
C ASN A 96 -42.91 35.19 16.27
N ASN A 97 -43.48 35.40 15.10
CA ASN A 97 -43.75 34.34 14.13
C ASN A 97 -42.45 33.79 13.54
N THR A 98 -41.55 34.65 13.06
CA THR A 98 -40.24 34.20 12.54
C THR A 98 -39.37 33.58 13.63
N ARG A 99 -39.42 34.10 14.85
CA ARG A 99 -38.73 33.51 16.02
C ARG A 99 -39.21 32.10 16.31
N GLU A 100 -40.52 31.88 16.43
CA GLU A 100 -41.04 30.55 16.77
C GLU A 100 -40.74 29.54 15.66
N LYS A 101 -40.85 29.95 14.38
CA LYS A 101 -40.42 29.12 13.24
C LYS A 101 -38.95 28.72 13.33
N THR A 102 -38.06 29.69 13.56
CA THR A 102 -36.61 29.46 13.67
C THR A 102 -36.29 28.54 14.84
N LYS A 103 -36.92 28.77 16.00
CA LYS A 103 -36.78 27.95 17.19
C LYS A 103 -37.18 26.49 16.94
N LEU A 104 -38.38 26.26 16.42
CA LEU A 104 -38.89 24.91 16.18
C LEU A 104 -38.01 24.16 15.18
N TRP A 105 -37.57 24.84 14.12
CA TRP A 105 -36.65 24.25 13.16
C TRP A 105 -35.31 23.89 13.81
N ILE A 106 -34.70 24.77 14.62
CA ILE A 106 -33.44 24.48 15.31
C ILE A 106 -33.58 23.27 16.23
N GLU A 107 -34.67 23.19 17.01
CA GLU A 107 -34.91 22.07 17.94
C GLU A 107 -35.13 20.73 17.22
N ASP A 108 -35.85 20.73 16.10
CA ASP A 108 -36.07 19.50 15.32
C ASP A 108 -34.85 19.10 14.49
N PHE A 109 -34.13 20.07 13.94
CA PHE A 109 -32.91 19.82 13.19
C PHE A 109 -31.78 19.31 14.11
N GLN A 110 -31.67 19.82 15.33
CA GLN A 110 -30.73 19.29 16.34
C GLN A 110 -30.97 17.80 16.60
N LYS A 111 -32.22 17.34 16.73
CA LYS A 111 -32.53 15.91 16.91
C LYS A 111 -32.07 15.06 15.73
N LYS A 112 -32.19 15.56 14.49
CA LYS A 112 -31.71 14.87 13.29
C LYS A 112 -30.18 14.75 13.31
N VAL A 113 -29.48 15.83 13.66
CA VAL A 113 -28.01 15.85 13.77
C VAL A 113 -27.53 14.91 14.87
N ASP A 114 -28.18 14.91 16.02
CA ASP A 114 -27.83 14.04 17.14
C ASP A 114 -28.01 12.56 16.77
N ALA A 115 -29.09 12.21 16.05
CA ALA A 115 -29.31 10.85 15.57
C ALA A 115 -28.21 10.36 14.61
N GLU A 116 -27.73 11.22 13.70
CA GLU A 116 -26.61 10.89 12.79
C GLU A 116 -25.25 10.88 13.51
N THR A 117 -25.16 11.49 14.69
CA THR A 117 -23.94 11.49 15.51
C THR A 117 -23.85 10.24 16.40
N ASP A 118 -25.00 9.61 16.71
CA ASP A 118 -25.13 8.43 17.58
C ASP A 118 -25.19 7.11 16.80
N ASP A 119 -25.61 7.14 15.52
CA ASP A 119 -25.49 6.00 14.61
C ASP A 119 -23.99 5.72 14.39
N GLY A 120 -23.52 4.59 14.93
CA GLY A 120 -22.10 4.30 15.07
C GLY A 120 -21.29 4.45 13.78
N ASP A 121 -19.98 4.71 13.94
CA ASP A 121 -18.95 5.07 12.94
C ASP A 121 -18.79 4.15 11.70
N THR A 122 -19.75 3.27 11.39
CA THR A 122 -19.93 2.68 10.07
C THR A 122 -20.04 3.81 9.04
N THR A 123 -18.94 4.08 8.34
CA THR A 123 -18.84 5.17 7.39
C THR A 123 -19.02 4.62 5.99
N THR A 124 -20.21 4.77 5.44
CA THR A 124 -20.56 4.33 4.09
C THR A 124 -20.70 5.53 3.13
N PRO A 125 -20.61 5.31 1.81
CA PRO A 125 -20.92 6.33 0.82
C PRO A 125 -22.37 6.84 0.91
N GLU A 126 -23.28 6.08 1.52
CA GLU A 126 -24.66 6.50 1.76
C GLU A 126 -24.73 7.50 2.92
N ASP A 127 -23.94 7.31 3.97
CA ASP A 127 -23.83 8.24 5.12
C ASP A 127 -23.28 9.59 4.68
N LEU A 128 -22.32 9.60 3.76
CA LEU A 128 -21.82 10.83 3.16
C LEU A 128 -22.94 11.60 2.44
N LYS A 129 -23.79 10.90 1.68
CA LYS A 129 -24.95 11.52 1.00
C LYS A 129 -25.95 12.06 2.02
N ARG A 130 -26.21 11.32 3.11
CA ARG A 130 -27.08 11.77 4.21
C ARG A 130 -26.52 13.05 4.86
N CYS A 131 -25.24 13.06 5.21
CA CYS A 131 -24.56 14.23 5.79
C CYS A 131 -24.54 15.45 4.84
N HIS A 132 -24.32 15.25 3.54
CA HIS A 132 -24.41 16.34 2.55
C HIS A 132 -25.84 16.87 2.41
N ALA A 133 -26.86 16.01 2.50
CA ALA A 133 -28.25 16.46 2.49
C ALA A 133 -28.58 17.31 3.73
N LEU A 134 -28.10 16.91 4.91
CA LEU A 134 -28.21 17.71 6.14
C LEU A 134 -27.50 19.07 5.99
N LEU A 135 -26.29 19.08 5.42
CA LEU A 135 -25.56 20.33 5.16
C LEU A 135 -26.35 21.27 4.24
N GLN A 136 -26.96 20.72 3.19
CA GLN A 136 -27.79 21.50 2.27
C GLN A 136 -29.05 22.04 2.97
N GLU A 137 -29.69 21.26 3.84
CA GLU A 137 -30.85 21.68 4.62
C GLU A 137 -30.50 22.86 5.55
N VAL A 138 -29.37 22.80 6.29
CA VAL A 138 -28.93 23.92 7.14
C VAL A 138 -28.61 25.16 6.34
N ILE A 139 -27.91 25.02 5.21
CA ILE A 139 -27.52 26.16 4.38
C ILE A 139 -28.76 26.87 3.82
N ASN A 140 -29.80 26.11 3.44
CA ASN A 140 -31.04 26.69 2.93
C ASN A 140 -31.79 27.47 4.02
N GLU A 141 -31.72 27.04 5.28
CA GLU A 141 -32.37 27.72 6.41
C GLU A 141 -31.66 29.02 6.83
N LYS A 142 -30.47 29.32 6.29
CA LYS A 142 -29.78 30.60 6.51
C LYS A 142 -30.68 31.81 6.25
N VAL A 143 -31.56 31.72 5.25
CA VAL A 143 -32.48 32.80 4.86
C VAL A 143 -33.47 33.14 5.97
N THR A 144 -33.97 32.15 6.72
CA THR A 144 -34.97 32.40 7.77
C THR A 144 -34.32 33.00 9.02
N VAL A 145 -33.06 32.64 9.31
CA VAL A 145 -32.24 33.24 10.38
C VAL A 145 -31.85 34.68 10.04
N GLU A 146 -31.55 34.97 8.77
CA GLU A 146 -31.34 36.34 8.28
C GLU A 146 -32.64 37.15 8.36
N GLU A 147 -33.79 36.57 7.98
CA GLU A 147 -35.09 37.24 8.15
C GLU A 147 -35.39 37.53 9.63
N LEU A 148 -35.09 36.61 10.55
CA LEU A 148 -35.23 36.87 11.99
C LEU A 148 -34.41 38.08 12.44
N ASN A 149 -33.18 38.23 11.92
CA ASN A 149 -32.34 39.39 12.19
C ASN A 149 -32.97 40.69 11.67
N ASP A 150 -33.46 40.69 10.44
CA ASP A 150 -34.12 41.87 9.84
C ASP A 150 -35.39 42.28 10.60
N ARG A 151 -36.19 41.30 11.06
CA ARG A 151 -37.36 41.56 11.91
C ARG A 151 -36.96 42.07 13.30
N CYS A 152 -35.84 41.60 13.85
CA CYS A 152 -35.28 42.12 15.09
C CYS A 152 -34.89 43.60 14.94
N GLU A 153 -34.14 43.98 13.90
CA GLU A 153 -33.78 45.39 13.65
C GLU A 153 -35.02 46.28 13.52
N SER A 154 -35.97 45.85 12.68
CA SER A 154 -37.22 46.59 12.44
C SER A 154 -38.02 46.80 13.73
N LEU A 155 -38.02 45.81 14.63
CA LEU A 155 -38.70 45.89 15.91
C LEU A 155 -37.91 46.73 16.94
N MET A 156 -36.58 46.66 16.91
CA MET A 156 -35.70 47.42 17.80
C MET A 156 -35.81 48.92 17.55
N GLU A 157 -35.95 49.34 16.28
CA GLU A 157 -36.19 50.74 15.90
C GLU A 157 -37.50 51.31 16.50
N LEU A 158 -38.48 50.46 16.79
CA LEU A 158 -39.80 50.87 17.27
C LEU A 158 -40.00 50.67 18.78
N SER A 159 -39.47 49.58 19.36
CA SER A 159 -39.77 49.17 20.74
C SER A 159 -38.63 49.40 21.73
N ALA A 160 -37.38 49.49 21.23
CA ALA A 160 -36.15 49.55 22.02
C ALA A 160 -36.03 48.48 23.13
N CYS A 161 -36.63 47.30 22.93
CA CYS A 161 -36.57 46.20 23.90
C CYS A 161 -35.29 45.36 23.73
N ASN A 162 -34.30 45.59 24.58
CA ASN A 162 -32.99 44.92 24.49
C ASN A 162 -33.04 43.38 24.50
N TRP A 163 -34.00 42.76 25.20
CA TRP A 163 -34.11 41.29 25.24
C TRP A 163 -34.40 40.67 23.85
N VAL A 164 -35.04 41.42 22.94
CA VAL A 164 -35.32 40.98 21.55
C VAL A 164 -34.02 40.71 20.81
N ARG A 165 -33.01 41.57 21.04
CA ARG A 165 -31.65 41.39 20.50
C ARG A 165 -31.00 40.15 21.09
N ASP A 166 -31.03 40.02 22.41
CA ASP A 166 -30.38 38.90 23.11
C ASP A 166 -30.93 37.55 22.64
N GLU A 167 -32.25 37.47 22.45
CA GLU A 167 -32.92 36.27 21.97
C GLU A 167 -32.59 35.96 20.50
N THR A 168 -32.52 36.99 19.64
CA THR A 168 -32.09 36.84 18.24
C THR A 168 -30.67 36.31 18.15
N VAL A 169 -29.75 36.87 18.94
CA VAL A 169 -28.35 36.43 19.02
C VAL A 169 -28.25 35.00 19.52
N ARG A 170 -29.08 34.60 20.50
CA ARG A 170 -29.14 33.21 20.99
C ARG A 170 -29.47 32.23 19.87
N TRP A 171 -30.49 32.50 19.06
CA TRP A 171 -30.88 31.62 17.95
C TRP A 171 -29.87 31.65 16.79
N GLN A 172 -29.28 32.80 16.48
CA GLN A 172 -28.17 32.91 15.52
C GLN A 172 -26.95 32.08 15.96
N THR A 173 -26.63 32.11 17.25
CA THR A 173 -25.52 31.33 17.81
C THR A 173 -25.83 29.83 17.76
N ALA A 174 -27.06 29.42 18.10
CA ALA A 174 -27.50 28.04 18.00
C ALA A 174 -27.45 27.50 16.56
N TYR A 175 -27.93 28.29 15.58
CA TYR A 175 -27.82 27.96 14.16
C TYR A 175 -26.35 27.84 13.71
N THR A 176 -25.49 28.78 14.08
CA THR A 176 -24.07 28.76 13.69
C THR A 176 -23.34 27.56 14.31
N SER A 177 -23.70 27.20 15.55
CA SER A 177 -23.21 25.99 16.21
C SER A 177 -23.64 24.74 15.46
N LEU A 178 -24.92 24.63 15.09
CA LEU A 178 -25.46 23.52 14.29
C LEU A 178 -24.76 23.38 12.93
N LEU A 179 -24.59 24.49 12.21
CA LEU A 179 -23.88 24.52 10.93
C LEU A 179 -22.44 24.00 11.10
N THR A 180 -21.74 24.46 12.14
CA THR A 180 -20.38 24.01 12.43
C THR A 180 -20.32 22.52 12.76
N THR A 181 -21.28 22.02 13.55
CA THR A 181 -21.41 20.58 13.86
C THR A 181 -21.60 19.77 12.58
N VAL A 182 -22.55 20.13 11.71
CA VAL A 182 -22.82 19.42 10.46
C VAL A 182 -21.62 19.48 9.50
N GLN A 183 -20.94 20.62 9.38
CA GLN A 183 -19.69 20.73 8.62
C GLN A 183 -18.59 19.81 9.17
N GLY A 184 -18.48 19.73 10.50
CA GLY A 184 -17.58 18.80 11.18
C GLY A 184 -17.92 17.33 10.91
N LEU A 185 -19.20 16.96 10.92
CA LEU A 185 -19.68 15.62 10.58
C LEU A 185 -19.31 15.25 9.14
N VAL A 186 -19.64 16.11 8.17
CA VAL A 186 -19.30 15.91 6.75
C VAL A 186 -17.79 15.71 6.60
N SER A 187 -16.98 16.62 7.16
CA SER A 187 -15.52 16.52 7.05
C SER A 187 -14.99 15.23 7.66
N ARG A 188 -15.54 14.78 8.80
CA ARG A 188 -15.15 13.53 9.45
C ARG A 188 -15.45 12.31 8.57
N VAL A 189 -16.68 12.23 8.04
CA VAL A 189 -17.15 11.13 7.18
C VAL A 189 -16.35 11.08 5.87
N GLU A 190 -16.13 12.22 5.21
CA GLU A 190 -15.30 12.31 3.99
C GLU A 190 -13.88 11.82 4.24
N LYS A 191 -13.28 12.24 5.35
CA LYS A 191 -11.90 11.89 5.70
C LYS A 191 -11.76 10.41 6.06
N ASN A 192 -12.76 9.82 6.73
CA ASN A 192 -12.79 8.40 7.05
C ASN A 192 -12.91 7.57 5.75
N LEU A 193 -13.86 7.90 4.87
CA LEU A 193 -14.00 7.24 3.57
C LEU A 193 -12.74 7.36 2.71
N SER A 194 -12.10 8.52 2.68
CA SER A 194 -10.85 8.73 1.96
C SER A 194 -9.74 7.82 2.49
N ASP A 195 -9.51 7.79 3.80
CA ASP A 195 -8.49 6.94 4.43
C ASP A 195 -8.76 5.44 4.17
N HIS A 196 -10.03 4.99 4.25
CA HIS A 196 -10.42 3.62 3.94
C HIS A 196 -10.22 3.27 2.47
N THR A 197 -10.55 4.20 1.56
CA THR A 197 -10.33 4.01 0.12
C THR A 197 -8.85 3.93 -0.21
N GLU A 198 -8.02 4.79 0.40
CA GLU A 198 -6.56 4.72 0.30
C GLU A 198 -6.03 3.38 0.83
N PHE A 199 -6.56 2.90 1.97
CA PHE A 199 -6.15 1.62 2.55
C PHE A 199 -6.45 0.45 1.62
N LEU A 200 -7.65 0.39 1.05
CA LEU A 200 -8.02 -0.67 0.12
C LEU A 200 -7.18 -0.63 -1.16
N LYS A 201 -6.87 0.57 -1.66
CA LYS A 201 -5.99 0.75 -2.81
C LYS A 201 -4.58 0.24 -2.51
N ALA A 202 -3.96 0.69 -1.41
CA ALA A 202 -2.62 0.27 -1.00
C ALA A 202 -2.57 -1.25 -0.71
N LYS A 203 -3.61 -1.81 -0.10
CA LYS A 203 -3.77 -3.25 0.11
C LYS A 203 -3.71 -4.01 -1.21
N ASN A 204 -4.46 -3.57 -2.21
CA ASN A 204 -4.50 -4.22 -3.52
C ASN A 204 -3.16 -4.10 -4.25
N GLU A 205 -2.49 -2.96 -4.17
CA GLU A 205 -1.16 -2.76 -4.76
C GLU A 205 -0.12 -3.71 -4.14
N VAL A 206 -0.07 -3.80 -2.80
CA VAL A 206 0.81 -4.75 -2.11
C VAL A 206 0.45 -6.20 -2.44
N ALA A 207 -0.84 -6.56 -2.42
CA ALA A 207 -1.29 -7.93 -2.69
C ALA A 207 -0.95 -8.38 -4.12
N THR A 208 -1.15 -7.52 -5.11
CA THR A 208 -0.82 -7.82 -6.52
C THR A 208 0.68 -7.94 -6.74
N TRP A 209 1.47 -7.07 -6.11
CA TRP A 209 2.93 -7.17 -6.13
C TRP A 209 3.41 -8.48 -5.47
N LEU A 210 2.90 -8.81 -4.29
CA LEU A 210 3.22 -10.05 -3.57
C LEU A 210 2.85 -11.28 -4.40
N GLN A 211 1.68 -11.30 -5.02
CA GLN A 211 1.24 -12.40 -5.87
C GLN A 211 2.18 -12.60 -7.06
N THR A 212 2.61 -11.51 -7.69
CA THR A 212 3.54 -11.55 -8.83
C THR A 212 4.91 -12.08 -8.39
N ALA A 213 5.43 -11.60 -7.26
CA ALA A 213 6.71 -12.04 -6.73
C ALA A 213 6.68 -13.51 -6.30
N HIS A 214 5.63 -13.93 -5.57
CA HIS A 214 5.40 -15.33 -5.20
C HIS A 214 5.30 -16.24 -6.42
N GLY A 215 4.54 -15.84 -7.44
CA GLY A 215 4.44 -16.58 -8.70
C GLY A 215 5.81 -16.78 -9.35
N THR A 216 6.61 -15.69 -9.44
CA THR A 216 7.95 -15.74 -10.04
C THR A 216 8.90 -16.64 -9.24
N VAL A 217 8.86 -16.57 -7.90
CA VAL A 217 9.68 -17.44 -7.04
C VAL A 217 9.26 -18.91 -7.19
N THR A 218 7.95 -19.17 -7.23
CA THR A 218 7.40 -20.51 -7.42
C THR A 218 7.82 -21.10 -8.76
N ASP A 219 7.82 -20.31 -9.83
CA ASP A 219 8.27 -20.71 -11.17
C ASP A 219 9.77 -21.03 -11.26
N CYS A 220 10.54 -20.70 -10.22
CA CYS A 220 11.95 -21.03 -10.10
C CYS A 220 12.21 -22.26 -9.21
N ILE A 221 11.17 -22.81 -8.57
CA ILE A 221 11.26 -24.05 -7.81
C ILE A 221 11.35 -25.22 -8.79
N GLY A 222 12.42 -26.01 -8.68
CA GLY A 222 12.59 -27.22 -9.46
C GLY A 222 14.05 -27.57 -9.71
N SER A 223 14.24 -28.55 -10.59
CA SER A 223 15.54 -29.01 -11.06
C SER A 223 15.57 -29.04 -12.58
N GLY A 224 16.74 -28.76 -13.14
CA GLY A 224 16.98 -28.67 -14.58
C GLY A 224 18.47 -28.77 -14.89
N ASP A 225 18.81 -28.54 -16.16
CA ASP A 225 20.20 -28.45 -16.60
C ASP A 225 20.88 -27.15 -16.15
N LEU A 226 22.19 -27.05 -16.37
CA LEU A 226 22.99 -25.88 -15.98
C LEU A 226 22.46 -24.56 -16.58
N VAL A 227 21.96 -24.62 -17.83
CA VAL A 227 21.42 -23.44 -18.52
C VAL A 227 20.15 -22.96 -17.82
N TRP A 228 19.22 -23.89 -17.55
CA TRP A 228 18.00 -23.61 -16.79
C TRP A 228 18.32 -23.08 -15.39
N ALA A 229 19.27 -23.71 -14.67
CA ALA A 229 19.61 -23.31 -13.30
C ALA A 229 20.19 -21.89 -13.26
N LYS A 230 21.03 -21.52 -14.23
CA LYS A 230 21.57 -20.16 -14.37
C LYS A 230 20.48 -19.15 -14.73
N ASP A 231 19.59 -19.48 -15.67
CA ASP A 231 18.46 -18.64 -16.07
C ASP A 231 17.50 -18.34 -14.90
N LYS A 232 17.12 -19.38 -14.14
CA LYS A 232 16.30 -19.22 -12.94
C LYS A 232 17.01 -18.47 -11.83
N LEU A 233 18.32 -18.64 -11.68
CA LEU A 233 19.10 -17.87 -10.72
C LEU A 233 19.10 -16.37 -11.06
N GLU A 234 19.22 -16.00 -12.33
CA GLU A 234 19.09 -14.60 -12.77
C GLU A 234 17.67 -14.05 -12.53
N THR A 235 16.65 -14.85 -12.80
CA THR A 235 15.25 -14.49 -12.53
C THR A 235 15.03 -14.21 -11.03
N ILE A 236 15.55 -15.07 -10.15
CA ILE A 236 15.47 -14.89 -8.69
C ILE A 236 16.28 -13.67 -8.22
N LYS A 237 17.45 -13.40 -8.81
CA LYS A 237 18.19 -12.16 -8.53
C LYS A 237 17.38 -10.92 -8.90
N LEU A 238 16.64 -10.94 -10.01
CA LEU A 238 15.75 -9.84 -10.39
C LEU A 238 14.66 -9.64 -9.32
N VAL A 239 14.02 -10.72 -8.86
CA VAL A 239 13.05 -10.63 -7.75
C VAL A 239 13.69 -10.02 -6.50
N ALA A 240 14.91 -10.43 -6.15
CA ALA A 240 15.65 -9.86 -5.02
C ALA A 240 15.90 -8.34 -5.16
N THR A 241 16.22 -7.86 -6.37
CA THR A 241 16.36 -6.40 -6.59
C THR A 241 15.04 -5.66 -6.40
N ARG A 242 13.92 -6.27 -6.82
CA ARG A 242 12.58 -5.70 -6.66
C ARG A 242 12.07 -5.75 -5.22
N MET A 243 12.69 -6.51 -4.30
CA MET A 243 12.29 -6.48 -2.89
C MET A 243 12.31 -5.07 -2.29
N THR A 244 13.17 -4.18 -2.78
CA THR A 244 13.19 -2.77 -2.34
C THR A 244 11.88 -2.04 -2.68
N GLU A 245 11.34 -2.25 -3.88
CA GLU A 245 10.02 -1.75 -4.32
C GLU A 245 8.93 -2.25 -3.37
N GLY A 246 8.91 -3.56 -3.11
CA GLY A 246 7.93 -4.16 -2.21
C GLY A 246 8.02 -3.65 -0.77
N GLN A 247 9.23 -3.36 -0.28
CA GLN A 247 9.44 -2.77 1.05
C GLN A 247 8.84 -1.36 1.12
N HIS A 248 9.01 -0.55 0.07
CA HIS A 248 8.38 0.77 -0.01
C HIS A 248 6.84 0.67 -0.03
N LEU A 249 6.28 -0.28 -0.78
CA LEU A 249 4.83 -0.53 -0.79
C LEU A 249 4.32 -0.95 0.60
N MET A 250 5.03 -1.85 1.29
CA MET A 250 4.70 -2.26 2.66
C MET A 250 4.76 -1.09 3.66
N SER A 251 5.75 -0.20 3.53
CA SER A 251 5.85 1.00 4.36
C SER A 251 4.68 1.96 4.10
N GLY A 252 4.36 2.24 2.84
CA GLY A 252 3.21 3.08 2.49
C GLY A 252 1.90 2.49 3.00
N MET A 253 1.74 1.16 2.90
CA MET A 253 0.59 0.44 3.45
C MET A 253 0.50 0.58 4.98
N GLN A 254 1.63 0.50 5.70
CA GLN A 254 1.68 0.70 7.14
C GLN A 254 1.26 2.12 7.54
N ASP A 255 1.68 3.14 6.78
CA ASP A 255 1.29 4.53 7.02
C ASP A 255 -0.20 4.74 6.83
N VAL A 256 -0.77 4.22 5.74
CA VAL A 256 -2.21 4.31 5.44
C VAL A 256 -3.03 3.52 6.48
N PHE A 257 -2.58 2.33 6.84
CA PHE A 257 -3.20 1.52 7.90
C PHE A 257 -3.25 2.27 9.23
N SER A 258 -2.17 2.95 9.64
CA SER A 258 -2.14 3.72 10.89
C SER A 258 -3.17 4.85 10.91
N ARG A 259 -3.44 5.48 9.76
CA ARG A 259 -4.47 6.53 9.65
C ARG A 259 -5.87 5.93 9.70
N ALA A 260 -6.12 4.89 8.92
CA ALA A 260 -7.41 4.21 8.85
C ALA A 260 -7.81 3.63 10.21
N VAL A 261 -6.94 2.83 10.86
CA VAL A 261 -7.27 2.13 12.11
C VAL A 261 -7.63 3.09 13.25
N ASN A 262 -6.96 4.24 13.34
CA ASN A 262 -7.21 5.25 14.37
C ASN A 262 -8.57 5.97 14.21
N ARG A 263 -9.17 5.91 13.01
CA ARG A 263 -10.48 6.51 12.70
C ARG A 263 -11.59 5.49 12.58
N THR A 264 -11.23 4.20 12.65
CA THR A 264 -12.17 3.09 12.55
C THR A 264 -12.67 2.73 13.95
N PRO A 265 -13.96 2.47 14.14
CA PRO A 265 -14.48 1.98 15.42
C PRO A 265 -13.93 0.59 15.77
N SER A 266 -13.89 0.29 17.07
CA SER A 266 -13.15 -0.86 17.62
C SER A 266 -13.58 -2.23 17.05
N ASP A 267 -14.83 -2.34 16.62
CA ASP A 267 -15.43 -3.54 16.01
C ASP A 267 -14.90 -3.82 14.60
N GLN A 268 -14.56 -2.78 13.83
CA GLN A 268 -14.01 -2.92 12.49
C GLN A 268 -12.47 -2.86 12.44
N GLN A 269 -11.82 -2.45 13.53
CA GLN A 269 -10.36 -2.45 13.63
C GLN A 269 -9.75 -3.86 13.49
N GLU A 270 -10.44 -4.90 13.96
CA GLU A 270 -9.98 -6.30 13.88
C GLU A 270 -9.75 -6.71 12.42
N ALA A 271 -10.72 -6.44 11.54
CA ALA A 271 -10.64 -6.80 10.12
C ALA A 271 -9.48 -6.09 9.38
N LEU A 272 -9.18 -4.84 9.75
CA LEU A 272 -8.02 -4.11 9.23
C LEU A 272 -6.72 -4.72 9.72
N ARG A 273 -6.63 -5.09 11.01
CA ARG A 273 -5.46 -5.74 11.62
C ARG A 273 -5.20 -7.10 11.01
N GLU A 274 -6.24 -7.91 10.81
CA GLU A 274 -6.14 -9.21 10.13
C GLU A 274 -5.63 -9.05 8.70
N SER A 275 -6.17 -8.07 7.95
CA SER A 275 -5.70 -7.77 6.59
C SER A 275 -4.21 -7.39 6.57
N MET A 276 -3.77 -6.52 7.49
CA MET A 276 -2.37 -6.11 7.57
C MET A 276 -1.45 -7.29 7.98
N THR A 277 -1.91 -8.12 8.91
CA THR A 277 -1.19 -9.31 9.37
C THR A 277 -1.04 -10.32 8.24
N SER A 278 -2.09 -10.55 7.45
CA SER A 278 -2.05 -11.44 6.29
C SER A 278 -1.02 -10.99 5.25
N LEU A 279 -0.98 -9.69 4.91
CA LEU A 279 0.02 -9.14 3.99
C LEU A 279 1.44 -9.29 4.53
N ARG A 280 1.64 -9.04 5.83
CA ARG A 280 2.94 -9.18 6.49
C ARG A 280 3.42 -10.63 6.51
N ASN A 281 2.54 -11.58 6.83
CA ASN A 281 2.87 -13.00 6.79
C ASN A 281 3.24 -13.44 5.36
N SER A 282 2.52 -12.96 4.35
CA SER A 282 2.83 -13.25 2.94
C SER A 282 4.18 -12.66 2.51
N TRP A 283 4.52 -11.46 2.98
CA TRP A 283 5.82 -10.82 2.80
C TRP A 283 6.97 -11.62 3.44
N ASP A 284 6.78 -12.04 4.68
CA ASP A 284 7.77 -12.82 5.43
C ASP A 284 7.99 -14.18 4.75
N GLN A 285 6.91 -14.83 4.32
CA GLN A 285 6.96 -16.09 3.56
C GLN A 285 7.71 -15.91 2.23
N LEU A 286 7.44 -14.84 1.48
CA LEU A 286 8.15 -14.52 0.24
C LEU A 286 9.66 -14.38 0.48
N THR A 287 10.04 -13.72 1.58
CA THR A 287 11.45 -13.52 1.94
C THR A 287 12.13 -14.85 2.26
N ILE A 288 11.45 -15.75 2.98
CA ILE A 288 11.94 -17.10 3.28
C ILE A 288 12.11 -17.90 1.99
N ASP A 289 11.08 -17.93 1.14
CA ASP A 289 11.08 -18.69 -0.11
C ASP A 289 12.14 -18.19 -1.08
N LEU A 290 12.27 -16.86 -1.23
CA LEU A 290 13.28 -16.24 -2.07
C LEU A 290 14.70 -16.67 -1.64
N ASN A 291 14.99 -16.62 -0.34
CA ASN A 291 16.31 -17.02 0.18
C ASN A 291 16.56 -18.52 0.00
N SER A 292 15.55 -19.35 0.29
CA SER A 292 15.61 -20.80 0.14
C SER A 292 15.86 -21.21 -1.32
N VAL A 293 15.06 -20.69 -2.26
CA VAL A 293 15.19 -20.97 -3.69
C VAL A 293 16.51 -20.44 -4.24
N THR A 294 16.96 -19.25 -3.81
CA THR A 294 18.28 -18.72 -4.18
C THR A 294 19.40 -19.67 -3.76
N ALA A 295 19.36 -20.18 -2.53
CA ALA A 295 20.38 -21.09 -2.02
C ALA A 295 20.37 -22.43 -2.79
N GLN A 296 19.19 -22.98 -3.05
CA GLN A 296 19.02 -24.22 -3.82
C GLN A 296 19.55 -24.08 -5.25
N LEU A 297 19.21 -22.98 -5.94
CA LEU A 297 19.70 -22.73 -7.31
C LEU A 297 21.22 -22.52 -7.35
N LYS A 298 21.79 -21.78 -6.39
CA LYS A 298 23.25 -21.63 -6.28
C LYS A 298 23.95 -22.96 -6.06
N ALA A 299 23.42 -23.81 -5.19
CA ALA A 299 23.95 -25.14 -4.94
C ALA A 299 23.86 -26.02 -6.19
N LEU A 300 22.75 -25.96 -6.92
CA LEU A 300 22.57 -26.69 -8.17
C LEU A 300 23.56 -26.23 -9.25
N VAL A 301 23.76 -24.91 -9.41
CA VAL A 301 24.74 -24.36 -10.35
C VAL A 301 26.16 -24.82 -9.98
N ALA A 302 26.54 -24.74 -8.70
CA ALA A 302 27.85 -25.19 -8.23
C ALA A 302 28.05 -26.69 -8.50
N ARG A 303 27.04 -27.53 -8.21
CA ARG A 303 27.07 -28.97 -8.48
C ARG A 303 27.30 -29.28 -9.96
N TRP A 304 26.61 -28.57 -10.85
CA TRP A 304 26.83 -28.69 -12.30
C TRP A 304 28.23 -28.23 -12.74
N GLU A 305 28.71 -27.10 -12.21
CA GLU A 305 30.05 -26.57 -12.54
C GLU A 305 31.16 -27.52 -12.06
N ASP A 306 31.06 -28.03 -10.84
CA ASP A 306 32.00 -29.02 -10.28
C ASP A 306 32.00 -30.32 -11.10
N PHE A 307 30.83 -30.77 -11.56
CA PHE A 307 30.71 -31.93 -12.46
C PHE A 307 31.44 -31.69 -13.79
N TYR A 308 31.18 -30.57 -14.48
CA TYR A 308 31.83 -30.28 -15.76
C TYR A 308 33.34 -30.08 -15.62
N ASP A 309 33.79 -29.46 -14.53
CA ASP A 309 35.21 -29.31 -14.22
C ASP A 309 35.88 -30.66 -13.96
N SER A 310 35.25 -31.55 -13.20
CA SER A 310 35.74 -32.90 -12.92
C SER A 310 35.79 -33.75 -14.19
N LYS A 311 34.75 -33.67 -15.02
CA LYS A 311 34.70 -34.30 -16.34
C LYS A 311 35.84 -33.83 -17.23
N ASN A 312 36.05 -32.52 -17.34
CA ASN A 312 37.10 -31.95 -18.18
C ASN A 312 38.51 -32.34 -17.70
N LYS A 313 38.73 -32.37 -16.38
CA LYS A 313 40.00 -32.87 -15.81
C LYS A 313 40.25 -34.34 -16.16
N LEU A 314 39.23 -35.19 -16.04
CA LEU A 314 39.34 -36.61 -16.37
C LEU A 314 39.57 -36.84 -17.87
N ASP A 315 38.89 -36.07 -18.73
CA ASP A 315 39.06 -36.15 -20.19
C ASP A 315 40.48 -35.73 -20.62
N GLN A 316 41.01 -34.64 -20.05
CA GLN A 316 42.40 -34.21 -20.30
C GLN A 316 43.41 -35.25 -19.82
N TRP A 317 43.17 -35.85 -18.64
CA TRP A 317 44.03 -36.89 -18.11
C TRP A 317 44.00 -38.14 -18.98
N LEU A 318 42.83 -38.62 -19.41
CA LEU A 318 42.68 -39.75 -20.34
C LEU A 318 43.45 -39.48 -21.64
N THR A 319 43.28 -38.28 -22.21
CA THR A 319 44.00 -37.87 -23.43
C THR A 319 45.52 -37.89 -23.24
N SER A 320 46.02 -37.40 -22.10
CA SER A 320 47.44 -37.45 -21.78
C SER A 320 47.96 -38.88 -21.61
N MET A 321 47.17 -39.74 -20.97
CA MET A 321 47.53 -41.14 -20.73
C MET A 321 47.54 -41.97 -22.00
N GLU A 322 46.54 -41.82 -22.86
CA GLU A 322 46.50 -42.45 -24.17
C GLU A 322 47.70 -42.03 -25.02
N LYS A 323 48.05 -40.73 -25.01
CA LYS A 323 49.24 -40.25 -25.70
C LYS A 323 50.51 -40.88 -25.13
N ARG A 324 50.68 -40.89 -23.81
CA ARG A 324 51.84 -41.49 -23.12
C ARG A 324 51.94 -42.99 -23.38
N LEU A 325 50.80 -43.68 -23.46
CA LEU A 325 50.75 -45.09 -23.78
C LEU A 325 51.06 -45.33 -25.26
N SER A 326 50.65 -44.44 -26.18
CA SER A 326 50.91 -44.58 -27.62
C SER A 326 52.38 -44.43 -28.02
N GLU A 327 53.21 -43.82 -27.17
CA GLU A 327 54.66 -43.70 -27.39
C GLU A 327 55.29 -45.09 -27.59
N GLN A 328 55.99 -45.26 -28.71
CA GLN A 328 56.74 -46.48 -28.99
C GLN A 328 58.13 -46.39 -28.36
N HIS A 329 58.53 -47.45 -27.68
CA HIS A 329 59.85 -47.57 -27.05
C HIS A 329 60.62 -48.69 -27.73
N ASP A 330 61.78 -48.36 -28.31
CA ASP A 330 62.72 -49.33 -28.84
C ASP A 330 63.65 -49.79 -27.70
N THR A 331 63.51 -51.05 -27.31
CA THR A 331 64.30 -51.67 -26.24
C THR A 331 65.67 -52.13 -26.70
N LYS A 332 66.01 -51.99 -28.00
CA LYS A 332 67.28 -52.41 -28.62
C LYS A 332 67.69 -53.86 -28.33
N ALA A 333 66.71 -54.71 -27.98
CA ALA A 333 66.93 -56.08 -27.49
C ALA A 333 67.82 -56.18 -26.23
N GLU A 334 67.89 -55.13 -25.41
CA GLU A 334 68.60 -55.14 -24.13
C GLU A 334 67.65 -55.48 -22.98
N LEU A 335 67.97 -56.55 -22.22
CA LEU A 335 67.13 -57.03 -21.12
C LEU A 335 66.93 -55.97 -20.01
N GLY A 336 67.93 -55.11 -19.79
CA GLY A 336 67.83 -53.99 -18.85
C GLY A 336 66.77 -52.98 -19.25
N GLU A 337 66.83 -52.51 -20.51
CA GLU A 337 65.86 -51.57 -21.09
C GLU A 337 64.44 -52.17 -21.09
N MET A 338 64.28 -53.44 -21.46
CA MET A 338 62.98 -54.13 -21.40
C MET A 338 62.39 -54.15 -19.98
N LYS A 339 63.21 -54.44 -18.95
CA LYS A 339 62.76 -54.42 -17.54
C LYS A 339 62.35 -53.01 -17.10
N THR A 340 63.09 -51.97 -17.49
CA THR A 340 62.69 -50.59 -17.16
C THR A 340 61.38 -50.19 -17.84
N LEU A 341 61.18 -50.62 -19.09
CA LEU A 341 59.93 -50.41 -19.82
C LEU A 341 58.75 -51.14 -19.17
N LEU A 342 58.96 -52.36 -18.68
CA LEU A 342 57.96 -53.11 -17.93
C LEU A 342 57.54 -52.38 -16.66
N GLU A 343 58.50 -51.89 -15.85
CA GLU A 343 58.20 -51.11 -14.64
C GLU A 343 57.46 -49.80 -14.98
N ARG A 344 57.81 -49.14 -16.10
CA ARG A 344 57.05 -47.97 -16.59
C ARG A 344 55.60 -48.33 -16.90
N TYR A 345 55.33 -49.43 -17.61
CA TYR A 345 53.95 -49.85 -17.90
C TYR A 345 53.19 -50.32 -16.65
N LYS A 346 53.85 -50.94 -15.68
CA LYS A 346 53.25 -51.25 -14.37
C LYS A 346 52.81 -49.97 -13.65
N HIS A 347 53.68 -48.96 -13.61
CA HIS A 347 53.36 -47.68 -12.99
C HIS A 347 52.20 -46.97 -13.70
N ILE A 348 52.22 -46.95 -15.04
CA ILE A 348 51.11 -46.40 -15.85
C ILE A 348 49.80 -47.14 -15.54
N HIS A 349 49.81 -48.47 -15.47
CA HIS A 349 48.62 -49.26 -15.14
C HIS A 349 48.10 -48.95 -13.72
N GLU A 350 49.00 -48.84 -12.73
CA GLU A 350 48.64 -48.44 -11.36
C GLU A 350 48.01 -47.04 -11.33
N GLU A 351 48.57 -46.08 -12.06
CA GLU A 351 47.96 -44.75 -12.22
C GLU A 351 46.55 -44.84 -12.84
N VAL A 352 46.35 -45.69 -13.85
CA VAL A 352 45.05 -45.89 -14.49
C VAL A 352 44.00 -46.45 -13.54
N GLU A 353 44.36 -47.52 -12.81
CA GLU A 353 43.51 -48.13 -11.80
C GLU A 353 43.21 -47.18 -10.64
N SER A 354 44.17 -46.34 -10.24
CA SER A 354 43.98 -45.36 -9.15
C SER A 354 42.90 -44.31 -9.44
N ARG A 355 42.59 -44.05 -10.71
CA ARG A 355 41.56 -43.09 -11.15
C ARG A 355 40.19 -43.70 -11.38
N ARG A 356 40.04 -45.01 -11.25
CA ARG A 356 38.76 -45.70 -11.36
C ARG A 356 37.68 -45.13 -10.40
N PRO A 357 37.96 -44.85 -9.11
CA PRO A 357 36.95 -44.29 -8.21
C PRO A 357 36.45 -42.91 -8.64
N ASP A 358 37.33 -42.08 -9.21
CA ASP A 358 36.96 -40.75 -9.71
C ASP A 358 35.98 -40.84 -10.89
N LEU A 359 36.18 -41.82 -11.78
CA LEU A 359 35.27 -42.13 -12.89
C LEU A 359 33.93 -42.66 -12.39
N GLU A 360 33.93 -43.61 -11.45
CA GLU A 360 32.71 -44.18 -10.87
C GLU A 360 31.86 -43.09 -10.19
N HIS A 361 32.50 -42.20 -9.41
CA HIS A 361 31.85 -41.04 -8.81
C HIS A 361 31.27 -40.08 -9.86
N LEU A 362 32.04 -39.79 -10.93
CA LEU A 362 31.56 -38.92 -12.01
C LEU A 362 30.36 -39.53 -12.73
N MET A 363 30.32 -40.86 -12.91
CA MET A 363 29.19 -41.56 -13.50
C MET A 363 27.93 -41.50 -12.64
N GLU A 364 28.05 -41.76 -11.33
CA GLU A 364 26.96 -41.65 -10.37
C GLU A 364 26.38 -40.23 -10.36
N GLU A 365 27.26 -39.23 -10.25
CA GLU A 365 26.89 -37.83 -10.27
C GLU A 365 26.24 -37.41 -11.60
N GLY A 366 26.77 -37.90 -12.73
CA GLY A 366 26.22 -37.65 -14.06
C GLY A 366 24.84 -38.29 -14.27
N GLU A 367 24.59 -39.46 -13.68
CA GLU A 367 23.28 -40.11 -13.70
C GLU A 367 22.27 -39.30 -12.88
N ASP A 368 22.65 -38.86 -11.69
CA ASP A 368 21.78 -38.06 -10.81
C ASP A 368 21.47 -36.68 -11.41
N LEU A 369 22.47 -35.98 -11.93
CA LEU A 369 22.29 -34.72 -12.63
C LEU A 369 21.47 -34.90 -13.92
N GLY A 370 21.66 -36.01 -14.65
CA GLY A 370 20.86 -36.36 -15.81
C GLY A 370 19.38 -36.55 -15.47
N LYS A 371 19.07 -37.25 -14.37
CA LYS A 371 17.70 -37.38 -13.83
C LYS A 371 17.12 -36.02 -13.45
N CYS A 372 17.90 -35.15 -12.80
CA CYS A 372 17.49 -33.79 -12.48
C CYS A 372 17.18 -32.94 -13.72
N ALA A 373 18.00 -33.03 -14.76
CA ALA A 373 17.79 -32.32 -16.03
C ALA A 373 16.70 -32.94 -16.93
N LYS A 374 16.27 -34.18 -16.64
CA LYS A 374 15.46 -35.02 -17.53
C LYS A 374 16.10 -35.17 -18.92
N LYS A 375 17.43 -35.18 -18.96
CA LYS A 375 18.24 -35.32 -20.17
C LYS A 375 19.33 -36.36 -19.92
N ASP A 376 19.38 -37.37 -20.78
CA ASP A 376 20.37 -38.45 -20.66
C ASP A 376 21.73 -38.09 -21.27
N ASP A 377 21.89 -36.89 -21.84
CA ASP A 377 23.10 -36.51 -22.57
C ASP A 377 24.34 -36.56 -21.67
N VAL A 378 24.21 -36.09 -20.43
CA VAL A 378 25.28 -36.08 -19.43
C VAL A 378 25.68 -37.50 -19.03
N TYR A 379 24.71 -38.40 -18.89
CA TYR A 379 24.94 -39.81 -18.60
C TYR A 379 25.61 -40.55 -19.77
N LYS A 380 25.25 -40.20 -21.01
CA LYS A 380 25.91 -40.74 -22.20
C LYS A 380 27.37 -40.29 -22.28
N GLU A 381 27.63 -39.02 -22.01
CA GLU A 381 28.99 -38.46 -21.99
C GLU A 381 29.88 -39.14 -20.94
N THR A 382 29.36 -39.43 -19.73
CA THR A 382 30.12 -40.19 -18.72
C THR A 382 30.33 -41.65 -19.11
N LYS A 383 29.36 -42.29 -19.78
CA LYS A 383 29.55 -43.63 -20.35
C LYS A 383 30.58 -43.69 -21.47
N GLU A 384 30.74 -42.63 -22.25
CA GLU A 384 31.79 -42.54 -23.25
C GLU A 384 33.18 -42.45 -22.59
N LEU A 385 33.30 -41.70 -21.49
CA LEU A 385 34.52 -41.66 -20.68
C LEU A 385 34.84 -43.03 -20.07
N GLU A 386 33.83 -43.76 -19.59
CA GLU A 386 33.99 -45.12 -19.07
C GLU A 386 34.59 -46.06 -20.12
N LYS A 387 33.99 -46.12 -21.31
CA LYS A 387 34.50 -46.94 -22.42
C LYS A 387 35.93 -46.57 -22.82
N ARG A 388 36.25 -45.28 -22.80
CA ARG A 388 37.58 -44.77 -23.13
C ARG A 388 38.61 -45.21 -22.06
N TRP A 389 38.24 -45.14 -20.79
CA TRP A 389 39.05 -45.65 -19.67
C TRP A 389 39.25 -47.17 -19.76
N GLU A 390 38.19 -47.94 -20.01
CA GLU A 390 38.27 -49.40 -20.16
C GLU A 390 39.23 -49.80 -21.29
N LYS A 391 39.13 -49.10 -22.43
CA LYS A 391 40.02 -49.30 -23.57
C LYS A 391 41.46 -49.00 -23.21
N LEU A 392 41.73 -47.84 -22.57
CA LEU A 392 43.07 -47.47 -22.12
C LEU A 392 43.65 -48.49 -21.14
N ASN A 393 42.82 -48.99 -20.22
CA ASN A 393 43.24 -50.00 -19.25
C ASN A 393 43.62 -51.32 -19.93
N GLU A 394 42.82 -51.77 -20.91
CA GLU A 394 43.13 -52.99 -21.67
C GLU A 394 44.38 -52.81 -22.53
N GLU A 395 44.52 -51.70 -23.25
CA GLU A 395 45.75 -51.38 -24.00
C GLU A 395 46.99 -51.38 -23.09
N CYS A 396 46.86 -50.91 -21.84
CA CYS A 396 47.96 -50.92 -20.87
C CYS A 396 48.32 -52.35 -20.42
N LYS A 397 47.32 -53.21 -20.20
CA LYS A 397 47.52 -54.63 -19.86
C LYS A 397 48.17 -55.38 -21.02
N GLU A 398 47.72 -55.14 -22.25
CA GLU A 398 48.28 -55.76 -23.45
C GLU A 398 49.76 -55.37 -23.65
N LYS A 399 50.09 -54.07 -23.55
CA LYS A 399 51.48 -53.61 -23.67
C LYS A 399 52.39 -54.20 -22.59
N ARG A 400 51.90 -54.24 -21.35
CA ARG A 400 52.62 -54.88 -20.23
C ARG A 400 52.86 -56.36 -20.52
N ALA A 401 51.82 -57.11 -20.90
CA ALA A 401 51.92 -58.53 -21.21
C ALA A 401 52.84 -58.81 -22.41
N SER A 402 52.89 -57.90 -23.40
CA SER A 402 53.81 -57.99 -24.53
C SER A 402 55.26 -57.90 -24.08
N VAL A 403 55.61 -56.87 -23.31
CA VAL A 403 56.99 -56.70 -22.80
C VAL A 403 57.38 -57.84 -21.86
N GLU A 404 56.46 -58.31 -21.02
CA GLU A 404 56.72 -59.42 -20.11
C GLU A 404 56.97 -60.73 -20.89
N ARG A 405 56.28 -60.94 -22.01
CA ARG A 405 56.55 -62.04 -22.94
C ARG A 405 57.90 -61.89 -23.65
N GLU A 406 58.23 -60.71 -24.15
CA GLU A 406 59.53 -60.44 -24.78
C GLU A 406 60.70 -60.68 -23.82
N ILE A 407 60.56 -60.25 -22.55
CA ILE A 407 61.54 -60.52 -21.49
C ILE A 407 61.68 -62.02 -21.25
N GLN A 408 60.57 -62.75 -21.21
CA GLN A 408 60.58 -64.19 -21.01
C GLN A 408 61.27 -64.91 -22.17
N ASP A 409 60.94 -64.56 -23.41
CA ASP A 409 61.54 -65.12 -24.62
C ASP A 409 63.06 -64.82 -24.68
N HIS A 410 63.46 -63.59 -24.36
CA HIS A 410 64.87 -63.19 -24.27
C HIS A 410 65.61 -63.98 -23.19
N SER A 411 65.02 -64.11 -22.00
CA SER A 411 65.59 -64.90 -20.91
C SER A 411 65.76 -66.37 -21.29
N THR A 412 64.76 -66.97 -21.95
CA THR A 412 64.83 -68.35 -22.42
C THR A 412 65.89 -68.51 -23.51
N TYR A 413 65.97 -67.59 -24.47
CA TYR A 413 67.03 -67.58 -25.48
C TYR A 413 68.41 -67.47 -24.86
N GLN A 414 68.62 -66.54 -23.91
CA GLN A 414 69.90 -66.35 -23.24
C GLN A 414 70.30 -67.58 -22.42
N GLN A 415 69.33 -68.25 -21.78
CA GLN A 415 69.57 -69.53 -21.11
C GLN A 415 70.00 -70.63 -22.09
N SER A 416 69.28 -70.81 -23.20
CA SER A 416 69.64 -71.80 -24.22
C SER A 416 71.01 -71.50 -24.85
N LEU A 417 71.34 -70.23 -25.08
CA LEU A 417 72.65 -69.82 -25.57
C LEU A 417 73.76 -70.21 -24.57
N GLN A 418 73.60 -69.88 -23.29
CA GLN A 418 74.56 -70.26 -22.24
C GLN A 418 74.73 -71.78 -22.10
N GLU A 419 73.64 -72.54 -22.18
CA GLU A 419 73.69 -74.01 -22.17
C GLU A 419 74.47 -74.55 -23.37
N THR A 420 74.28 -73.96 -24.55
CA THR A 420 74.98 -74.34 -25.79
C THR A 420 76.46 -73.96 -25.72
N GLU A 421 76.80 -72.76 -25.25
CA GLU A 421 78.18 -72.31 -25.04
C GLU A 421 78.91 -73.19 -24.02
N LYS A 422 78.26 -73.52 -22.91
CA LYS A 422 78.80 -74.44 -21.89
C LYS A 422 79.06 -75.82 -22.48
N TRP A 423 78.11 -76.35 -23.27
CA TRP A 423 78.28 -77.63 -23.95
C TRP A 423 79.44 -77.59 -24.95
N LEU A 424 79.53 -76.55 -25.79
CA LEU A 424 80.64 -76.36 -26.74
C LEU A 424 81.99 -76.29 -26.03
N LEU A 425 82.08 -75.52 -24.94
CA LEU A 425 83.29 -75.42 -24.13
C LEU A 425 83.69 -76.79 -23.59
N GLN A 426 82.74 -77.54 -23.04
CA GLN A 426 82.98 -78.87 -22.50
C GLN A 426 83.44 -79.87 -23.57
N ILE A 427 82.82 -79.87 -24.75
CA ILE A 427 83.26 -80.68 -25.89
C ILE A 427 84.66 -80.26 -26.36
N SER A 428 84.95 -78.96 -26.44
CA SER A 428 86.26 -78.47 -26.85
C SER A 428 87.38 -78.92 -25.89
N PHE A 429 87.11 -78.92 -24.57
CA PHE A 429 88.00 -79.47 -23.56
C PHE A 429 88.22 -80.98 -23.73
N GLN A 430 87.16 -81.74 -23.99
CA GLN A 430 87.28 -83.18 -24.26
C GLN A 430 88.10 -83.46 -25.53
N LEU A 431 87.91 -82.67 -26.59
CA LEU A 431 88.65 -82.80 -27.84
C LEU A 431 90.15 -82.45 -27.65
N MET A 432 90.45 -81.38 -26.89
CA MET A 432 91.82 -81.04 -26.51
C MET A 432 92.47 -82.13 -25.66
N ALA A 433 91.76 -82.70 -24.70
CA ALA A 433 92.24 -83.82 -23.89
C ALA A 433 92.54 -85.05 -24.77
N HIS A 434 91.66 -85.39 -25.71
CA HIS A 434 91.88 -86.49 -26.66
C HIS A 434 93.07 -86.23 -27.59
N ASN A 435 93.22 -85.02 -28.13
CA ASN A 435 94.34 -84.66 -28.99
C ASN A 435 95.68 -84.64 -28.22
N SER A 436 95.68 -84.20 -26.96
CA SER A 436 96.83 -84.29 -26.06
C SER A 436 97.27 -85.75 -25.81
N LEU A 437 96.31 -86.65 -25.59
CA LEU A 437 96.55 -88.10 -25.48
C LEU A 437 97.06 -88.72 -26.80
N TYR A 438 96.66 -88.17 -27.95
CA TYR A 438 97.14 -88.62 -29.25
C TYR A 438 98.56 -88.11 -29.57
N ILE A 439 98.91 -86.89 -29.16
CA ILE A 439 100.26 -86.32 -29.29
C ILE A 439 101.24 -87.04 -28.37
N THR A 440 100.88 -87.27 -27.11
CA THR A 440 101.71 -88.04 -26.16
C THR A 440 101.93 -89.49 -26.60
N ASN A 441 100.97 -90.12 -27.29
CA ASN A 441 101.16 -91.44 -27.89
C ASN A 441 102.06 -91.42 -29.15
N ARG A 442 102.15 -90.30 -29.88
CA ARG A 442 103.03 -90.16 -31.06
C ARG A 442 104.46 -89.76 -30.71
N GLU A 443 104.69 -89.11 -29.58
CA GLU A 443 106.04 -88.83 -29.07
C GLU A 443 106.67 -90.04 -28.35
N GLN A 444 105.90 -91.11 -28.10
CA GLN A 444 106.35 -92.38 -27.52
C GLN A 444 106.61 -93.51 -28.54
N THR A 445 106.51 -93.21 -29.84
CA THR A 445 106.93 -94.08 -30.95
C THR A 445 108.04 -93.42 -31.73
#